data_AF-A0A928N1X6-F1
#
_entry.id   AF-A0A928N1X6-F1
#
_cell.length_a   1.000
_cell.length_b   1.000
_cell.length_c   1.000
_cell.angle_alpha   90.00
_cell.angle_beta   90.00
_cell.angle_gamma   90.00
#
_symmetry.space_group_name_H-M   'P 1'
#
loop_
_entity.id
_entity.type
_entity.pdbx_description
1 polymer ?
#
loop_
_entity_poly.entity_id
_entity_poly.type
_entity_poly.pdbx_seq_one_letter_code
_entity_poly.pdbx_strand_id
1 'polypeptide(L)'
;MKILKIAGCFVLIVVILILAIDFYLLKIYKDPVISTLPEYEDKIFFEGGSGSGFTDYGKYIYKNDVDFSKNPYFKRVTEDDIKILSEYEKIFASFLTKEYYKEDYDFSMSLADTQDYLYIANRENKEAYSVYKGNFDAFDIYFYDTQGRTLYFMHSNI
;
A
#
# COMPACT_ATOMS: atom_id res chain seq x y z
N MET A 1 27.56 -29.97 35.12
CA MET A 1 26.76 -30.42 33.96
C MET A 1 25.26 -30.05 34.03
N LYS A 2 24.58 -30.13 35.19
CA LYS A 2 23.15 -29.75 35.33
C LYS A 2 22.86 -28.25 35.12
N ILE A 3 23.67 -27.37 35.70
CA ILE A 3 23.51 -25.90 35.58
C ILE A 3 23.63 -25.43 34.12
N LEU A 4 24.56 -26.02 33.35
CA LEU A 4 24.74 -25.72 31.93
C LEU A 4 23.51 -26.10 31.08
N LYS A 5 22.84 -27.21 31.42
CA LYS A 5 21.59 -27.64 30.77
C LYS A 5 20.41 -26.72 31.10
N ILE A 6 20.31 -26.25 32.35
CA ILE A 6 19.27 -25.32 32.78
C ILE A 6 19.46 -23.95 32.11
N ALA A 7 20.70 -23.44 32.05
CA ALA A 7 21.02 -22.20 31.35
C ALA A 7 20.72 -22.30 29.84
N GLY A 8 21.06 -23.43 29.20
CA GLY A 8 20.71 -23.66 27.79
C GLY A 8 19.21 -23.72 27.54
N CYS A 9 18.44 -24.33 28.45
CA CYS A 9 16.98 -24.38 28.36
C CYS A 9 16.34 -22.99 28.54
N PHE A 10 16.89 -22.16 29.43
CA PHE A 10 16.45 -20.78 29.63
C PHE A 10 16.71 -19.91 28.38
N VAL A 11 17.89 -20.01 27.78
CA VAL A 11 18.22 -19.29 26.53
C VAL A 11 17.27 -19.69 25.40
N LEU A 12 16.98 -20.98 25.25
CA LEU A 12 16.05 -21.46 24.22
C LEU A 12 14.64 -20.90 24.40
N ILE A 13 14.13 -20.84 25.63
CA ILE A 13 12.81 -20.27 25.93
C ILE A 13 12.77 -18.78 25.58
N VAL A 14 13.82 -18.03 25.90
CA VAL A 14 13.91 -16.59 25.56
C VAL A 14 13.90 -16.38 24.04
N VAL A 15 14.64 -17.19 23.28
CA VAL A 15 14.65 -17.11 21.81
C VAL A 15 13.26 -17.42 21.23
N ILE A 16 12.57 -18.44 21.74
CA ILE A 16 11.21 -18.77 21.30
C ILE A 16 10.24 -17.63 21.60
N LEU A 17 10.36 -16.97 22.76
CA LEU A 17 9.54 -15.82 23.11
C LEU A 17 9.79 -14.62 22.18
N ILE A 18 11.05 -14.33 21.83
CA ILE A 18 11.39 -13.26 20.88
C ILE A 18 10.76 -13.55 19.52
N LEU A 19 10.96 -14.76 18.99
CA LEU A 19 10.38 -15.15 17.70
C LEU A 19 8.84 -15.12 17.71
N ALA A 20 8.21 -15.50 18.83
CA ALA A 20 6.77 -15.42 18.99
C ALA A 20 6.27 -13.96 19.02
N ILE A 21 7.02 -13.05 19.64
CA ILE A 21 6.73 -11.61 19.64
C ILE A 21 6.89 -11.06 18.23
N ASP A 22 7.98 -11.36 17.53
CA ASP A 22 8.21 -10.88 16.16
C ASP A 22 7.11 -11.36 15.21
N PHE A 23 6.73 -12.63 15.30
CA PHE A 23 5.63 -13.19 14.50
C PHE A 23 4.28 -12.55 14.83
N TYR A 24 4.05 -12.22 16.11
CA TYR A 24 2.83 -11.52 16.54
C TYR A 24 2.82 -10.06 16.03
N LEU A 25 3.96 -9.37 16.07
CA LEU A 25 4.10 -8.02 15.54
C LEU A 25 3.93 -7.96 14.02
N LEU A 26 4.44 -8.96 13.29
CA LEU A 26 4.21 -9.12 11.84
C LEU A 26 2.72 -9.26 11.52
N LYS A 27 1.95 -9.99 12.33
CA LYS A 27 0.49 -10.09 12.17
C LYS A 27 -0.26 -8.79 12.46
N ILE A 28 0.33 -7.90 13.27
CA ILE A 28 -0.28 -6.62 13.65
C ILE A 28 0.14 -5.50 12.71
N TYR A 29 1.18 -5.69 11.90
CA TYR A 29 1.58 -4.67 10.95
C TYR A 29 0.39 -4.28 10.06
N LYS A 30 -0.03 -3.03 10.22
CA LYS A 30 -1.04 -2.38 9.41
C LYS A 30 -0.34 -1.24 8.72
N ASP A 31 -0.57 -1.15 7.42
CA ASP A 31 -0.23 0.01 6.64
C ASP A 31 -0.74 1.28 7.37
N PRO A 32 0.14 2.26 7.65
CA PRO A 32 -0.21 3.41 8.47
C PRO A 32 -1.28 4.28 7.81
N VAL A 33 -1.33 4.35 6.48
CA VAL A 33 -2.33 5.09 5.73
C VAL A 33 -3.68 4.37 5.81
N ILE A 34 -3.70 3.08 5.46
CA ILE A 34 -4.94 2.28 5.47
C ILE A 34 -5.52 2.18 6.89
N SER A 35 -4.67 2.15 7.92
CA SER A 35 -5.09 2.10 9.32
C SER A 35 -5.88 3.34 9.80
N THR A 36 -5.79 4.46 9.07
CA THR A 36 -6.60 5.67 9.35
C THR A 36 -7.99 5.63 8.76
N LEU A 37 -8.30 4.63 7.94
CA LEU A 37 -9.59 4.46 7.28
C LEU A 37 -10.46 3.49 8.08
N PRO A 38 -11.79 3.51 7.88
CA PRO A 38 -12.70 2.51 8.42
C PRO A 38 -12.31 1.09 8.01
N GLU A 39 -12.93 0.10 8.62
CA GLU A 39 -12.79 -1.28 8.17
C GLU A 39 -13.44 -1.46 6.79
N TYR A 40 -12.71 -2.08 5.87
CA TYR A 40 -13.20 -2.44 4.54
C TYR A 40 -14.02 -3.73 4.62
N GLU A 41 -14.94 -3.91 3.66
CA GLU A 41 -15.78 -5.11 3.54
C GLU A 41 -15.03 -6.23 2.82
N ASP A 42 -14.28 -5.88 1.78
CA ASP A 42 -13.51 -6.85 1.00
C ASP A 42 -12.14 -6.29 0.60
N LYS A 43 -11.18 -7.18 0.39
CA LYS A 43 -9.83 -6.85 -0.05
C LYS A 43 -9.39 -7.81 -1.13
N ILE A 44 -8.97 -7.23 -2.25
CA ILE A 44 -8.25 -7.94 -3.31
C ILE A 44 -6.82 -7.43 -3.30
N PHE A 45 -5.84 -8.32 -3.23
CA PHE A 45 -4.44 -7.91 -3.12
C PHE A 45 -3.54 -8.85 -3.90
N PHE A 46 -2.61 -8.25 -4.62
CA PHE A 46 -1.68 -8.93 -5.49
C PHE A 46 -0.30 -8.38 -5.21
N GLU A 47 0.59 -9.28 -4.82
CA GLU A 47 2.01 -9.00 -4.69
C GLU A 47 2.68 -9.36 -5.99
N GLY A 48 3.48 -8.45 -6.51
CA GLY A 48 4.00 -8.62 -7.86
C GLY A 48 5.49 -8.39 -8.06
N GLY A 49 6.19 -9.40 -8.58
CA GLY A 49 7.61 -9.32 -8.95
C GLY A 49 8.53 -10.00 -7.93
N SER A 50 9.82 -10.00 -8.22
CA SER A 50 10.86 -10.48 -7.29
C SER A 50 12.14 -9.66 -7.45
N GLY A 51 12.87 -9.43 -6.35
CA GLY A 51 14.10 -8.64 -6.38
C GLY A 51 13.84 -7.12 -6.50
N SER A 52 14.47 -6.46 -7.47
CA SER A 52 14.49 -4.99 -7.58
C SER A 52 13.33 -4.38 -8.36
N GLY A 53 12.42 -5.18 -8.92
CA GLY A 53 11.26 -4.72 -9.69
C GLY A 53 9.99 -5.30 -9.10
N PHE A 54 9.58 -4.76 -7.95
CA PHE A 54 8.40 -5.22 -7.20
C PHE A 54 7.30 -4.15 -7.29
N THR A 55 6.12 -4.57 -7.69
CA THR A 55 4.92 -3.75 -7.81
C THR A 55 3.77 -4.44 -7.12
N ASP A 56 3.21 -3.82 -6.08
CA ASP A 56 2.00 -4.31 -5.43
C ASP A 56 0.79 -3.59 -5.95
N TYR A 57 -0.31 -4.33 -6.00
CA TYR A 57 -1.62 -3.78 -6.30
C TYR A 57 -2.65 -4.29 -5.30
N GLY A 58 -3.41 -3.37 -4.72
CA GLY A 58 -4.47 -3.68 -3.77
C GLY A 58 -5.75 -2.91 -4.07
N LYS A 59 -6.89 -3.56 -3.84
CA LYS A 59 -8.22 -2.95 -3.77
C LYS A 59 -8.81 -3.20 -2.40
N TYR A 60 -9.28 -2.15 -1.76
CA TYR A 60 -10.03 -2.21 -0.51
C TYR A 60 -11.43 -1.65 -0.77
N ILE A 61 -12.44 -2.51 -0.65
CA ILE A 61 -13.81 -2.19 -1.01
C ILE A 61 -14.58 -1.88 0.27
N TYR A 62 -15.23 -0.71 0.31
CA TYR A 62 -15.93 -0.22 1.49
C TYR A 62 -17.43 -0.30 1.31
N LYS A 63 -18.11 -0.75 2.37
CA LYS A 63 -19.57 -0.83 2.39
C LYS A 63 -20.24 0.54 2.32
N ASN A 64 -19.65 1.51 3.02
CA ASN A 64 -20.15 2.88 3.17
C ASN A 64 -19.09 3.88 2.71
N ASP A 65 -19.52 5.11 2.44
CA ASP A 65 -18.63 6.21 2.11
C ASP A 65 -17.65 6.47 3.27
N VAL A 66 -16.40 6.75 2.92
CA VAL A 66 -15.33 7.06 3.88
C VAL A 66 -15.28 8.57 4.14
N ASP A 67 -15.31 8.96 5.41
CA ASP A 67 -15.14 10.36 5.82
C ASP A 67 -13.66 10.73 5.92
N PHE A 68 -13.19 11.54 4.96
CA PHE A 68 -11.82 12.04 4.93
C PHE A 68 -11.63 13.38 5.65
N SER A 69 -12.66 13.98 6.26
CA SER A 69 -12.58 15.36 6.78
C SER A 69 -11.52 15.53 7.90
N LYS A 70 -11.16 14.45 8.58
CA LYS A 70 -10.15 14.41 9.64
C LYS A 70 -8.95 13.53 9.27
N ASN A 71 -8.89 13.03 8.04
CA ASN A 71 -7.81 12.17 7.60
C ASN A 71 -6.54 13.01 7.36
N PRO A 72 -5.38 12.64 7.94
CA PRO A 72 -4.16 13.44 7.81
C PRO A 72 -3.38 13.21 6.51
N TYR A 73 -3.75 12.20 5.71
CA TYR A 73 -3.02 11.78 4.52
C TYR A 73 -3.70 12.22 3.24
N PHE A 74 -5.01 11.98 3.13
CA PHE A 74 -5.72 12.16 1.88
C PHE A 74 -6.12 13.61 1.62
N LYS A 75 -5.89 14.07 0.40
CA LYS A 75 -6.44 15.31 -0.13
C LYS A 75 -7.45 15.01 -1.24
N ARG A 76 -8.31 15.98 -1.56
CA ARG A 76 -9.13 15.90 -2.77
C ARG A 76 -8.24 15.91 -4.01
N VAL A 77 -8.62 15.12 -5.00
CA VAL A 77 -8.00 15.11 -6.33
C VAL A 77 -8.24 16.44 -7.03
N THR A 78 -7.19 16.95 -7.66
CA THR A 78 -7.23 18.14 -8.52
C THR A 78 -7.00 17.74 -9.98
N GLU A 79 -7.28 18.65 -10.92
CA GLU A 79 -7.04 18.38 -12.35
C GLU A 79 -5.57 18.09 -12.67
N ASP A 80 -4.62 18.68 -11.94
CA ASP A 80 -3.20 18.40 -12.11
C ASP A 80 -2.83 17.02 -11.56
N ASP A 81 -3.50 16.57 -10.50
CA ASP A 81 -3.33 15.22 -9.94
C ASP A 81 -3.76 14.16 -10.96
N ILE A 82 -4.87 14.39 -11.68
CA ILE A 82 -5.35 13.49 -12.73
C ILE A 82 -4.30 13.33 -13.84
N LYS A 83 -3.60 14.40 -14.22
CA LYS A 83 -2.53 14.34 -15.22
C LYS A 83 -1.35 13.49 -14.73
N ILE A 84 -0.89 13.75 -13.50
CA ILE A 84 0.21 13.01 -12.87
C ILE A 84 -0.13 11.51 -12.78
N LEU A 85 -1.32 11.19 -12.31
CA LEU A 85 -1.77 9.82 -12.17
C LEU A 85 -1.95 9.11 -13.53
N SER A 86 -2.35 9.82 -14.59
CA SER A 86 -2.42 9.24 -15.94
C SER A 86 -1.03 8.90 -16.49
N GLU A 87 0.00 9.70 -16.16
CA GLU A 87 1.38 9.36 -16.47
C GLU A 87 1.84 8.13 -15.66
N TYR A 88 1.50 8.08 -14.38
CA TYR A 88 1.78 6.93 -13.52
C TYR A 88 1.15 5.64 -14.05
N GLU A 89 -0.14 5.64 -14.36
CA GLU A 89 -0.87 4.46 -14.84
C GLU A 89 -0.19 3.85 -16.07
N LYS A 90 0.27 4.68 -17.01
CA LYS A 90 0.98 4.21 -18.22
C LYS A 90 2.30 3.53 -17.87
N ILE A 91 3.05 4.11 -16.95
CA ILE A 91 4.33 3.58 -16.49
C ILE A 91 4.08 2.28 -15.72
N PHE A 92 3.20 2.29 -14.72
CA PHE A 92 2.84 1.14 -13.91
C PHE A 92 2.34 -0.03 -14.77
N ALA A 93 1.39 0.22 -15.68
CA ALA A 93 0.88 -0.79 -16.61
C ALA A 93 1.98 -1.39 -17.51
N SER A 94 3.00 -0.61 -17.88
CA SER A 94 4.14 -1.13 -18.65
C SER A 94 4.94 -2.18 -17.88
N PHE A 95 5.01 -2.09 -16.55
CA PHE A 95 5.63 -3.11 -15.70
C PHE A 95 4.72 -4.33 -15.51
N LEU A 96 3.40 -4.14 -15.45
CA LEU A 96 2.44 -5.24 -15.32
C LEU A 96 2.43 -6.21 -16.51
N THR A 97 2.71 -5.70 -17.73
CA THR A 97 2.74 -6.53 -18.95
C THR A 97 3.86 -7.57 -18.97
N LYS A 98 4.85 -7.46 -18.07
CA LYS A 98 6.05 -8.28 -18.13
C LYS A 98 5.94 -9.64 -17.45
N GLU A 99 5.04 -9.89 -16.48
CA GLU A 99 4.98 -11.28 -15.98
C GLU A 99 3.74 -11.84 -15.23
N TYR A 100 2.82 -11.13 -14.52
CA TYR A 100 1.76 -11.88 -13.77
C TYR A 100 0.39 -11.22 -13.52
N TYR A 101 0.04 -10.04 -14.06
CA TYR A 101 -1.03 -9.22 -13.44
C TYR A 101 -2.17 -8.72 -14.36
N LYS A 102 -2.19 -9.10 -15.64
CA LYS A 102 -3.07 -8.43 -16.60
C LYS A 102 -4.55 -8.74 -16.42
N GLU A 103 -4.90 -9.91 -15.89
CA GLU A 103 -6.31 -10.33 -15.79
C GLU A 103 -7.02 -9.69 -14.59
N ASP A 104 -6.30 -9.37 -13.51
CA ASP A 104 -6.87 -8.85 -12.27
C ASP A 104 -6.61 -7.35 -12.02
N TYR A 105 -5.70 -6.74 -12.79
CA TYR A 105 -5.49 -5.30 -12.77
C TYR A 105 -6.55 -4.58 -13.62
N ASP A 106 -7.47 -3.90 -12.94
CA ASP A 106 -8.57 -3.15 -13.55
C ASP A 106 -8.55 -1.65 -13.22
N PHE A 107 -7.50 -1.16 -12.54
CA PHE A 107 -7.38 0.25 -12.24
C PHE A 107 -7.24 1.07 -13.53
N SER A 108 -8.09 2.10 -13.64
CA SER A 108 -8.04 3.06 -14.74
C SER A 108 -8.26 4.47 -14.25
N MET A 109 -7.42 5.40 -14.71
CA MET A 109 -7.60 6.83 -14.43
C MET A 109 -8.82 7.45 -15.11
N SER A 110 -9.46 6.74 -16.03
CA SER A 110 -10.76 7.16 -16.57
C SER A 110 -11.86 7.25 -15.50
N LEU A 111 -11.66 6.61 -14.34
CA LEU A 111 -12.57 6.67 -13.20
C LEU A 111 -12.36 7.90 -12.31
N ALA A 112 -11.21 8.57 -12.41
CA ALA A 112 -10.86 9.62 -11.48
C ALA A 112 -11.54 10.96 -11.76
N ASP A 113 -12.08 11.57 -10.73
CA ASP A 113 -12.57 12.94 -10.75
C ASP A 113 -12.22 13.74 -9.48
N THR A 114 -12.67 14.99 -9.40
CA THR A 114 -12.32 15.90 -8.30
C THR A 114 -13.08 15.62 -7.00
N GLN A 115 -14.03 14.67 -7.01
CA GLN A 115 -14.69 14.18 -5.80
C GLN A 115 -13.83 13.17 -5.05
N ASP A 116 -12.89 12.54 -5.74
CA ASP A 116 -11.99 11.51 -5.23
C ASP A 116 -10.90 12.03 -4.32
N TYR A 117 -10.22 11.08 -3.68
CA TYR A 117 -9.16 11.35 -2.72
C TYR A 117 -7.87 10.65 -3.11
N LEU A 118 -6.76 11.33 -2.84
CA LEU A 118 -5.43 10.87 -3.22
C LEU A 118 -4.42 11.12 -2.10
N TYR A 119 -3.55 10.14 -1.91
CA TYR A 119 -2.32 10.28 -1.18
C TYR A 119 -1.17 9.63 -1.96
N ILE A 120 -0.05 10.34 -2.06
CA ILE A 120 1.17 9.85 -2.70
C ILE A 120 2.29 9.92 -1.66
N ALA A 121 2.82 8.75 -1.31
CA ALA A 121 3.91 8.60 -0.35
C ALA A 121 5.19 8.18 -1.08
N ASN A 122 6.33 8.71 -0.64
CA ASN A 122 7.64 8.16 -1.04
C ASN A 122 8.01 6.93 -0.19
N ARG A 123 9.18 6.31 -0.43
CA ARG A 123 9.71 5.18 0.36
C ARG A 123 9.75 5.39 1.88
N GLU A 124 9.76 6.62 2.36
CA GLU A 124 9.77 6.95 3.79
C GLU A 124 8.36 7.17 4.36
N ASN A 125 7.30 6.87 3.59
CA ASN A 125 5.91 7.18 3.93
C ASN A 125 5.68 8.67 4.21
N LYS A 126 6.43 9.54 3.54
CA LYS A 126 6.24 10.98 3.61
C LYS A 126 5.50 11.45 2.39
N GLU A 127 4.61 12.42 2.59
CA GLU A 127 3.90 13.09 1.50
C GLU A 127 4.90 13.61 0.48
N ALA A 128 4.77 13.16 -0.76
CA ALA A 128 5.76 13.43 -1.79
C ALA A 128 5.23 14.27 -2.95
N TYR A 129 4.04 14.85 -2.78
CA TYR A 129 3.34 15.65 -3.78
C TYR A 129 4.20 16.76 -4.39
N SER A 130 4.96 17.46 -3.55
CA SER A 130 5.81 18.59 -3.95
C SER A 130 7.16 18.19 -4.56
N VAL A 131 7.53 16.91 -4.47
CA VAL A 131 8.82 16.37 -4.91
C VAL A 131 8.69 15.60 -6.22
N TYR A 132 7.46 15.49 -6.76
CA TYR A 132 7.21 14.89 -8.07
C TYR A 132 8.04 15.59 -9.16
N LYS A 133 8.95 14.84 -9.78
CA LYS A 133 9.80 15.29 -10.89
C LYS A 133 9.71 14.33 -12.09
N GLY A 134 8.57 13.66 -12.27
CA GLY A 134 8.37 12.69 -13.35
C GLY A 134 9.17 11.38 -13.20
N ASN A 135 9.71 11.12 -12.01
CA ASN A 135 10.33 9.85 -11.66
C ASN A 135 9.40 9.15 -10.67
N PHE A 136 9.02 7.89 -10.95
CA PHE A 136 8.14 7.06 -10.14
C PHE A 136 8.85 5.84 -9.53
N ASP A 137 10.18 5.84 -9.49
CA ASP A 137 11.04 4.73 -9.05
C ASP A 137 10.72 4.24 -7.63
N ALA A 138 9.94 5.00 -6.85
CA ALA A 138 9.50 4.58 -5.53
C ALA A 138 8.34 5.36 -4.89
N PHE A 139 7.12 5.08 -5.29
CA PHE A 139 5.94 5.66 -4.65
C PHE A 139 4.90 4.63 -4.29
N ASP A 140 4.24 4.92 -3.18
CA ASP A 140 2.95 4.35 -2.84
C ASP A 140 1.88 5.35 -3.26
N ILE A 141 0.94 4.88 -4.09
CA ILE A 141 -0.23 5.64 -4.49
C ILE A 141 -1.45 5.01 -3.84
N TYR A 142 -2.17 5.83 -3.08
CA TYR A 142 -3.45 5.51 -2.48
C TYR A 142 -4.49 6.41 -3.13
N PHE A 143 -5.33 5.82 -3.97
CA PHE A 143 -6.38 6.54 -4.68
C PHE A 143 -7.74 5.97 -4.28
N TYR A 144 -8.61 6.81 -3.71
CA TYR A 144 -9.95 6.42 -3.30
C TYR A 144 -10.98 6.97 -4.28
N ASP A 145 -11.62 6.04 -5.00
CA ASP A 145 -12.79 6.28 -5.85
C ASP A 145 -14.04 6.39 -4.96
N THR A 146 -14.63 7.58 -4.94
CA THR A 146 -15.77 7.91 -4.08
C THR A 146 -17.04 7.20 -4.53
N GLN A 147 -17.23 7.06 -5.83
CA GLN A 147 -18.40 6.51 -6.49
C GLN A 147 -18.40 4.99 -6.36
N GLY A 148 -17.22 4.38 -6.52
CA GLY A 148 -16.99 2.95 -6.36
C GLY A 148 -16.73 2.50 -4.92
N ARG A 149 -16.58 3.44 -3.96
CA ARG A 149 -16.21 3.16 -2.56
C ARG A 149 -15.00 2.24 -2.46
N THR A 150 -14.00 2.47 -3.30
CA THR A 150 -12.87 1.56 -3.46
C THR A 150 -11.58 2.35 -3.34
N LEU A 151 -10.71 1.91 -2.41
CA LEU A 151 -9.34 2.37 -2.34
C LEU A 151 -8.45 1.46 -3.19
N TYR A 152 -7.77 2.06 -4.15
CA TYR A 152 -6.72 1.45 -4.94
C TYR A 152 -5.37 1.79 -4.32
N PHE A 153 -4.59 0.77 -4.04
CA PHE A 153 -3.21 0.85 -3.58
C PHE A 153 -2.30 0.36 -4.69
N MET A 154 -1.30 1.16 -5.05
CA MET A 154 -0.26 0.79 -5.99
C MET A 154 1.09 1.11 -5.36
N HIS A 155 1.90 0.08 -5.12
CA HIS A 155 3.31 0.25 -4.78
C HIS A 155 4.12 0.04 -6.05
N SER A 156 5.03 0.93 -6.36
CA SER A 156 5.99 0.70 -7.42
C SER A 156 7.41 0.91 -6.95
N ASN A 157 8.21 -0.15 -6.99
CA ASN A 157 9.66 -0.10 -6.91
C ASN A 157 10.21 -0.35 -8.32
N ILE A 158 10.27 0.74 -9.09
CA ILE A 158 10.65 0.76 -10.52
C ILE A 158 12.15 1.07 -10.67
#